data_AF-A0A392TZE9-F1
#
_entry.id   AF-A0A392TZE9-F1
#
_cell.length_a   1.000
_cell.length_b   1.000
_cell.length_c   1.000
_cell.angle_alpha   90.00
_cell.angle_beta   90.00
_cell.angle_gamma   90.00
#
_symmetry.space_group_name_H-M   'P 1'
#
loop_
_entity.id
_entity.type
_entity.pdbx_description
1 polymer ?
#
loop_
_entity_poly.entity_id
_entity_poly.type
_entity_poly.pdbx_seq_one_letter_code
_entity_poly.pdbx_strand_id
1 'polypeptide(L)' 'MDLDWEVKMSHVYREENFCADGLAEISFDLSDEIVIFDSCPVAIRERYFANVSGPRLAIL' A
#
# COMPACT_ATOMS: atom_id res chain seq x y z
N MET A 1 -19.20 -12.08 -17.57
CA MET A 1 -18.90 -10.76 -16.98
C MET A 1 -18.08 -10.02 -18.04
N ASP A 2 -18.74 -9.58 -19.11
CA ASP A 2 -18.08 -8.79 -20.15
C ASP A 2 -18.32 -7.33 -19.79
N LEU A 3 -17.41 -6.80 -18.99
CA LEU A 3 -17.35 -5.39 -18.67
C LEU A 3 -16.28 -4.79 -19.59
N ASP A 4 -16.61 -3.72 -20.32
CA ASP A 4 -15.63 -2.93 -21.06
C ASP A 4 -14.91 -2.00 -20.07
N TRP A 5 -13.79 -2.46 -19.52
CA TRP A 5 -12.97 -1.64 -18.62
C TRP A 5 -12.00 -0.76 -19.44
N GLU A 6 -12.05 0.55 -19.23
CA GLU A 6 -10.98 1.45 -19.63
C GLU A 6 -9.88 1.44 -18.55
N VAL A 7 -8.73 0.85 -18.85
CA VAL A 7 -7.60 0.77 -17.91
C VAL A 7 -6.64 1.93 -18.15
N LYS A 8 -6.37 2.72 -17.11
CA LYS A 8 -5.37 3.80 -17.11
C LYS A 8 -4.24 3.43 -16.15
N MET A 9 -3.00 3.55 -16.62
CA MET A 9 -1.82 3.26 -15.83
C MET A 9 -0.99 4.53 -15.69
N SER A 10 -0.58 4.85 -14.47
CA SER A 10 0.29 5.98 -14.16
C SER A 10 1.35 5.56 -13.17
N HIS A 11 2.54 6.15 -13.29
CA HIS A 11 3.58 6.04 -12.28
C HIS A 11 3.34 7.08 -11.19
N VAL A 12 3.36 6.66 -9.94
CA VAL A 12 3.22 7.53 -8.75
C VAL A 12 4.43 7.32 -7.83
N TYR A 13 4.73 8.32 -7.00
CA TYR A 13 5.81 8.20 -6.04
C TYR A 13 5.44 7.27 -4.88
N ARG A 14 6.45 6.75 -4.18
CA ARG A 14 6.27 5.80 -3.07
C ARG A 14 5.37 6.37 -1.96
N GLU A 15 5.49 7.67 -1.71
CA GLU A 15 4.72 8.40 -0.73
C GLU A 15 3.21 8.44 -1.05
N GLU A 16 2.85 8.37 -2.33
CA GLU A 16 1.47 8.31 -2.80
C GLU A 16 0.96 6.87 -2.89
N ASN A 17 1.86 5.89 -3.10
CA ASN A 17 1.54 4.46 -3.20
C ASN A 17 1.56 3.70 -1.84
N PHE A 18 1.93 4.38 -0.75
CA PHE A 18 2.27 3.71 0.52
C PHE A 18 1.18 2.77 1.05
N CYS A 19 -0.10 3.09 0.82
CA CYS A 19 -1.19 2.28 1.32
C CYS A 19 -1.31 0.96 0.56
N ALA A 20 -1.16 1.00 -0.77
CA ALA A 20 -1.17 -0.21 -1.61
C ALA A 20 0.02 -1.11 -1.27
N ASP A 21 1.20 -0.52 -1.09
CA ASP A 21 2.41 -1.26 -0.66
C ASP A 21 2.20 -1.92 0.72
N GLY A 22 1.66 -1.17 1.68
CA GLY A 22 1.40 -1.70 3.03
C GLY A 22 0.31 -2.78 3.05
N LEU A 23 -0.71 -2.67 2.18
CA LEU A 23 -1.73 -3.72 2.03
C LEU A 23 -1.11 -5.00 1.46
N ALA A 24 -0.23 -4.89 0.46
CA ALA A 24 0.49 -6.02 -0.08
C ALA A 24 1.39 -6.67 0.99
N GLU A 25 2.04 -5.88 1.83
CA GLU A 25 2.87 -6.36 2.95
C GLU A 25 2.05 -7.19 3.95
N ILE A 26 0.91 -6.66 4.44
CA ILE A 26 0.08 -7.37 5.43
C ILE A 26 -0.71 -8.54 4.83
N SER A 27 -0.88 -8.56 3.50
CA SER A 27 -1.63 -9.63 2.84
C SER A 27 -0.99 -11.00 3.01
N PHE A 28 0.32 -11.03 3.26
CA PHE A 28 1.03 -12.27 3.56
C PHE A 28 0.56 -12.93 4.87
N ASP A 29 0.07 -12.12 5.82
CA ASP A 29 -0.41 -12.58 7.12
C ASP A 29 -1.94 -12.77 7.16
N LEU A 30 -2.65 -12.41 6.07
CA LEU A 30 -4.08 -12.68 5.96
C LEU A 30 -4.30 -14.17 5.69
N SER A 31 -5.30 -14.76 6.36
CA SER A 31 -5.87 -16.05 5.93
C SER A 31 -6.44 -15.94 4.52
N ASP A 32 -6.90 -17.04 3.91
CA ASP A 32 -7.51 -17.10 2.56
C ASP A 32 -8.82 -16.28 2.39
N GLU A 33 -8.99 -15.20 3.15
CA GLU A 33 -10.13 -14.30 3.18
C GLU A 33 -9.82 -13.01 2.40
N ILE A 34 -10.84 -12.51 1.70
CA ILE A 34 -10.78 -11.18 1.08
C ILE A 34 -11.23 -10.17 2.13
N VAL A 35 -10.35 -9.24 2.49
CA VAL A 35 -10.65 -8.14 3.41
C VAL A 35 -10.73 -6.83 2.63
N ILE A 36 -11.84 -6.11 2.80
CA ILE A 36 -12.10 -4.83 2.14
C ILE A 36 -12.02 -3.71 3.19
N PHE A 37 -11.33 -2.63 2.85
CA PHE A 37 -11.19 -1.46 3.70
C PHE A 37 -11.75 -0.23 3.00
N ASP A 38 -12.60 0.55 3.68
CA ASP A 38 -13.12 1.82 3.17
C ASP A 38 -12.07 2.95 3.20
N SER A 39 -11.03 2.79 4.01
CA SER A 39 -9.93 3.74 4.15
C SER A 39 -8.63 3.05 4.54
N CYS A 40 -7.49 3.72 4.34
CA CYS A 40 -6.19 3.13 4.65
C CYS A 40 -6.09 2.73 6.15
N PRO A 41 -5.78 1.46 6.48
CA PRO A 41 -5.62 1.02 7.85
C PRO A 41 -4.59 1.84 8.63
N VAL A 42 -4.92 2.15 9.89
CA VAL A 42 -4.06 2.96 10.77
C VAL A 42 -2.66 2.34 10.92
N ALA A 43 -2.59 1.02 11.07
CA ALA A 43 -1.32 0.30 11.20
C ALA A 43 -0.38 0.49 9.99
N ILE A 44 -0.92 0.53 8.77
CA ILE A 44 -0.14 0.79 7.55
C ILE A 44 0.39 2.22 7.56
N ARG A 45 -0.49 3.18 7.90
CA ARG A 45 -0.11 4.60 7.98
C ARG A 45 0.98 4.83 9.03
N GLU A 46 0.87 4.22 10.21
CA GLU A 46 1.85 4.32 11.28
C GLU A 46 3.20 3.68 10.89
N ARG A 47 3.18 2.48 10.28
CA ARG A 47 4.39 1.85 9.74
C ARG A 47 5.09 2.71 8.70
N TYR A 48 4.31 3.29 7.78
CA TYR A 48 4.86 4.21 6.78
C TYR A 48 5.52 5.43 7.44
N PHE A 49 4.85 6.10 8.39
CA PHE A 49 5.44 7.23 9.10
C PHE A 49 6.66 6.84 9.92
N ALA A 50 6.70 5.66 10.55
CA ALA A 50 7.88 5.15 11.25
C ALA A 50 9.07 4.95 10.29
N ASN A 51 8.82 4.43 9.08
CA ASN A 51 9.85 4.27 8.06
C ASN A 51 10.34 5.60 7.48
N VAL A 52 9.46 6.58 7.33
CA VAL A 52 9.82 7.93 6.84
C VAL A 52 10.55 8.75 7.91
N SER A 53 10.23 8.54 9.19
CA SER A 53 10.83 9.24 10.33
C SER A 53 12.10 8.56 10.87
N GLY A 54 12.35 7.30 10.51
CA GLY A 54 13.66 6.66 10.68
C GLY A 54 14.74 7.36 9.85
N PRO A 55 16.04 7.17 10.16
CA PRO A 55 17.10 7.72 9.33
C PRO A 55 16.88 7.18 7.92
N ARG A 56 16.65 8.08 6.95
CA ARG A 56 16.67 7.74 5.53
C ARG A 56 17.93 6.91 5.34
N LEU A 57 17.79 5.63 4.99
CA LEU A 57 18.89 4.85 4.47
C LEU A 57 19.36 5.62 3.23
N ALA A 58 20.32 6.51 3.45
CA ALA A 58 21.14 7.05 2.40
C ALA A 58 21.82 5.82 1.82
N ILE A 59 21.31 5.38 0.67
CA ILE A 59 22.04 4.50 -0.21
C ILE A 59 23.27 5.31 -0.59
N LEU A 60 24.39 5.05 0.11
CA LEU A 60 25.74 5.34 -0.33
C LEU A 60 26.21 4.18 -1.20
#